data_AF-A0A838DVG8-F1
#
_entry.id   AF-A0A838DVG8-F1
#
_cell.length_a   1.000
_cell.length_b   1.000
_cell.length_c   1.000
_cell.angle_alpha   90.00
_cell.angle_beta   90.00
_cell.angle_gamma   90.00
#
_symmetry.space_group_name_H-M   'P 1'
#
loop_
_entity.id
_entity.type
_entity.pdbx_description
1 polymer ?
#
loop_
_entity_poly.entity_id
_entity_poly.type
_entity_poly.pdbx_seq_one_letter_code
_entity_poly.pdbx_strand_id
1 'polypeptide(L)' 'MTLRHRHAGSLRAAIQNVGVDPREIAEVLLHVAVYAGVPAANNAFAVAKKILDQPAPAPAETDPPGEDV' A
#
# COMPACT_ATOMS: atom_id res chain seq x y z
N MET A 1 -21.80 -6.28 18.82
CA MET A 1 -20.36 -6.63 18.78
C MET A 1 -19.98 -6.93 17.32
N THR A 2 -19.84 -5.89 16.49
CA THR A 2 -19.52 -6.00 15.07
C THR A 2 -18.04 -5.66 14.85
N LEU A 3 -17.19 -6.68 14.91
CA LEU A 3 -15.76 -6.54 14.64
C LEU A 3 -15.56 -6.37 13.13
N ARG A 4 -15.49 -5.12 12.66
CA ARG A 4 -15.17 -4.79 11.26
C ARG A 4 -13.68 -5.08 11.03
N HIS A 5 -13.38 -6.33 10.67
CA HIS A 5 -12.07 -6.74 10.18
C HIS A 5 -11.74 -5.95 8.90
N ARG A 6 -10.96 -4.88 9.04
CA ARG A 6 -10.43 -4.12 7.91
C ARG A 6 -9.22 -4.89 7.36
N HIS A 7 -9.47 -5.95 6.59
CA HIS A 7 -8.42 -6.59 5.82
C HIS A 7 -8.04 -5.68 4.63
N ALA A 8 -6.74 -5.69 4.30
CA ALA A 8 -6.09 -4.94 3.24
C ALA A 8 -5.65 -3.51 3.61
N GLY A 9 -4.45 -3.43 4.17
CA GLY A 9 -3.61 -2.24 4.00
C GLY A 9 -3.29 -2.07 2.52
N SER A 10 -3.39 -0.84 2.00
CA SER A 10 -3.01 -0.52 0.62
C SER A 10 -1.49 -0.44 0.48
N LEU A 11 -0.93 -0.74 -0.70
CA LEU A 11 0.50 -0.64 -0.99
C LEU A 11 1.10 0.71 -0.55
N ARG A 12 0.36 1.80 -0.76
CA ARG A 12 0.71 3.15 -0.31
C ARG A 12 0.88 3.24 1.21
N ALA A 13 -0.04 2.65 1.96
CA ALA A 13 0.04 2.63 3.42
C ALA A 13 1.22 1.77 3.91
N ALA A 14 1.56 0.70 3.20
CA ALA A 14 2.77 -0.07 3.49
C ALA A 14 4.04 0.77 3.29
N ILE A 15 4.13 1.52 2.19
CA ILE A 15 5.31 2.38 1.93
C ILE A 15 5.39 3.54 2.94
N GLN A 16 4.27 4.22 3.21
CA GLN A 16 4.27 5.45 4.01
C GLN A 16 4.29 5.22 5.53
N ASN A 17 3.61 4.18 6.02
CA ASN A 17 3.49 3.93 7.46
C ASN A 17 4.47 2.87 7.96
N VAL A 18 4.86 1.92 7.09
CA VAL A 18 5.74 0.79 7.45
C VAL A 18 7.14 0.99 6.88
N GLY A 19 7.32 1.88 5.90
CA GLY A 19 8.64 2.19 5.33
C GLY A 19 9.15 1.13 4.35
N VAL A 20 8.24 0.42 3.67
CA VAL A 20 8.61 -0.62 2.69
C VAL A 20 9.33 0.00 1.49
N ASP A 21 10.48 -0.55 1.12
CA ASP A 21 11.30 -0.04 0.01
C ASP A 21 10.64 -0.41 -1.34
N PRO A 22 10.57 0.51 -2.33
CA PRO A 22 10.07 0.22 -3.67
C PRO A 22 10.74 -0.98 -4.36
N ARG A 23 11.99 -1.28 -4.02
CA ARG A 23 12.73 -2.45 -4.50
C ARG A 23 12.16 -3.75 -3.95
N GLU A 24 11.78 -3.81 -2.68
CA GLU A 24 11.15 -5.01 -2.10
C GLU A 24 9.83 -5.31 -2.80
N ILE A 25 9.08 -4.26 -3.16
CA ILE A 25 7.86 -4.39 -3.96
C ILE A 25 8.19 -4.98 -5.34
N ALA A 26 9.24 -4.51 -5.99
CA ALA A 26 9.68 -5.05 -7.28
C ALA A 26 10.09 -6.53 -7.19
N GLU A 27 10.78 -6.93 -6.13
CA GLU A 27 11.19 -8.33 -5.89
C GLU A 27 9.98 -9.26 -5.73
N VAL A 28 8.94 -8.81 -5.00
CA VAL A 28 7.68 -9.56 -4.89
C VAL A 28 6.95 -9.64 -6.23
N LEU A 29 6.92 -8.56 -7.01
CA LEU A 29 6.27 -8.58 -8.33
C LEU A 29 7.02 -9.45 -9.35
N LEU A 30 8.34 -9.61 -9.21
CA LEU A 30 9.11 -10.58 -9.99
C LEU A 30 8.73 -12.02 -9.62
N HIS A 31 8.49 -12.30 -8.34
CA HIS A 31 7.98 -13.60 -7.90
C HIS A 31 6.58 -13.87 -8.49
N VAL A 32 5.72 -12.84 -8.55
CA VAL A 32 4.42 -12.94 -9.22
C VAL A 32 4.59 -13.30 -10.70
N ALA A 33 5.61 -12.80 -11.39
CA ALA A 33 5.87 -13.16 -12.79
C ALA A 33 6.18 -14.66 -12.95
N VAL A 34 6.86 -15.26 -11.97
CA VAL A 34 7.20 -16.69 -11.96
C VAL A 34 5.95 -17.56 -11.70
N TYR A 35 5.09 -17.17 -10.77
CA TYR A 35 3.97 -18.01 -10.34
C TYR A 35 2.64 -17.73 -11.04
N ALA A 36 2.38 -16.48 -11.41
CA ALA A 36 1.13 -16.04 -12.06
C ALA A 36 1.35 -15.61 -13.52
N GLY A 37 2.61 -15.60 -13.98
CA GLY A 37 2.98 -15.24 -15.35
C GLY A 37 3.31 -13.76 -15.54
N VAL A 38 4.13 -13.50 -16.56
CA VAL A 38 4.61 -12.16 -16.93
C VAL A 38 3.49 -11.14 -17.16
N PRO A 39 2.36 -11.47 -17.82
CA PRO A 39 1.28 -10.49 -18.03
C PRO A 39 0.66 -9.98 -16.72
N ALA A 40 0.47 -10.86 -15.73
CA ALA A 40 -0.09 -10.49 -14.43
C ALA A 40 0.87 -9.57 -13.66
N ALA A 41 2.16 -9.89 -13.66
CA ALA A 41 3.19 -9.07 -13.02
C ALA A 41 3.31 -7.68 -13.67
N ASN A 42 3.29 -7.59 -15.00
CA ASN A 42 3.36 -6.31 -15.70
C ASN A 42 2.19 -5.38 -15.35
N ASN A 43 0.97 -5.93 -15.25
CA ASN A 43 -0.19 -5.18 -14.79
C ASN A 43 0.00 -4.66 -13.36
N ALA A 44 0.53 -5.50 -12.46
CA ALA A 44 0.80 -5.12 -11.09
C ALA A 44 1.91 -4.04 -10.99
N PHE A 45 2.96 -4.13 -11.80
CA PHE A 45 4.00 -3.09 -11.90
C PHE A 45 3.42 -1.75 -12.35
N ALA A 46 2.52 -1.74 -13.33
CA ALA A 46 1.88 -0.52 -13.81
C ALA A 46 1.05 0.15 -12.71
N VAL A 47 0.36 -0.62 -11.87
CA VAL A 47 -0.38 -0.11 -10.71
C VAL A 47 0.56 0.39 -9.61
N ALA A 48 1.60 -0.38 -9.27
CA ALA A 48 2.57 0.00 -8.26
C ALA A 48 3.26 1.32 -8.60
N LYS A 49 3.69 1.50 -9.85
CA LYS A 49 4.30 2.75 -10.34
C LYS A 49 3.36 3.94 -10.17
N LYS A 50 2.09 3.81 -10.56
CA LYS A 50 1.09 4.89 -10.37
C LYS A 50 0.92 5.30 -8.92
N ILE A 51 1.02 4.36 -7.98
CA ILE A 51 0.87 4.63 -6.55
C ILE A 51 2.12 5.33 -6.00
N LEU A 52 3.30 4.92 -6.46
CA LEU A 52 4.59 5.52 -6.09
C LEU A 52 4.75 6.94 -6.65
N ASP A 53 4.26 7.19 -7.87
CA ASP A 53 4.33 8.49 -8.52
C ASP A 53 3.30 9.50 -7.96
N GLN A 54 2.31 9.05 -7.17
CA GLN A 54 1.33 9.95 -6.56
C GLN A 54 1.93 10.67 -5.33
N PRO A 55 1.93 12.01 -5.27
CA PRO A 55 2.40 12.76 -4.10
C PRO A 55 1.67 12.30 -2.84
N ALA A 56 2.38 12.19 -1.71
CA ALA A 56 1.80 11.76 -0.43
C ALA A 56 0.57 12.63 -0.09
N PRO A 57 -0.53 12.07 0.46
CA PRO A 57 -1.64 12.90 0.86
C PRO A 57 -1.12 13.79 1.99
N ALA A 58 -1.58 15.06 2.05
CA ALA A 58 -1.33 15.86 3.23
C ALA A 58 -1.71 15.03 4.47
N PRO A 59 -0.87 14.98 5.52
CA PRO A 59 -1.17 14.19 6.71
C PRO A 59 -2.58 14.55 7.17
N ALA A 60 -3.44 13.54 7.23
CA ALA A 60 -4.78 13.74 7.75
C ALA A 60 -4.63 14.28 9.16
N GLU A 61 -5.04 15.53 9.33
CA GLU A 61 -5.17 16.21 10.61
C GLU A 61 -5.84 15.24 11.57
N THR A 62 -5.06 14.76 12.53
CA THR A 62 -5.56 13.91 13.60
C THR A 62 -6.52 14.77 14.39
N ASP A 63 -7.81 14.47 14.26
CA ASP A 63 -8.86 14.97 15.13
C ASP A 63 -8.35 14.88 16.59
N PRO A 64 -8.30 16.00 17.34
CA PRO A 64 -7.78 15.97 18.71
C PRO A 64 -8.60 14.99 19.55
N PRO A 65 -7.97 14.25 20.48
CA PRO A 65 -8.70 13.35 21.37
C PRO A 65 -9.77 14.15 22.10
N GLY A 66 -11.03 13.74 21.96
CA GLY A 66 -12.14 14.27 22.75
C GLY A 66 -11.78 14.19 24.22
N GLU A 67 -11.58 15.35 24.83
CA GLU A 67 -11.47 15.51 26.27
C GLU A 67 -12.89 15.34 26.81
N ASP A 68 -13.20 14.12 27.24
CA ASP A 68 -14.41 13.83 28.01
C ASP A 68 -14.24 14.46 29.41
N VAL A 69 -14.76 15.68 29.55
CA VAL A 69 -14.93 16.42 30.82
C VAL A 69 -16.12 15.89 31.62
#